data_AF-A0A942IV63-F1
#
_entry.id   AF-A0A942IV63-F1
#
_cell.length_a   1.000
_cell.length_b   1.000
_cell.length_c   1.000
_cell.angle_alpha   90.00
_cell.angle_beta   90.00
_cell.angle_gamma   90.00
#
_symmetry.space_group_name_H-M   'P 1'
#
loop_
_entity.id
_entity.type
_entity.pdbx_description
1 polymer ?
#
loop_
_entity_poly.entity_id
_entity_poly.type
_entity_poly.pdbx_seq_one_letter_code
_entity_poly.pdbx_strand_id
1 'polypeptide(L)'
;MLKYFFLFLIVLQTGVISAQKDVDEDSTMVPIDIGNNADYSGFSVLDSMLNTHRLFLTGENFNYTPFNAKVEFKTLRYMNYKVGMRNYLMESSAAKAALVNQYISEGDSTVEKLLQSVSTVKYMRLYKNLKKLNSKLADSVKIRVFGIDVERSNALPLVQMSQCFSEDSVPDDLRIPAEAIRGTAKYIISRGLEEYERQRDGNMTESDNYFYNPSAFSVRMSVEEFMKMYDSLKPRFESWLGRRFGEFDQAVGWLKEYKTYTKYRQTAFEYTWREEELFRRLNALLQQYPNEKFFGQFSMCHAAGNRVPRGCGPYDFSTLVYKLKHSEESNEKNVVNMGIYYSRELGKSEGIASKLHKQYEEELETLFKRTKTNTAVIVDLKKLKEDLKLKDEFQFILLNDGVGVYDDDEWEYDTTTAGSKYSPYFNSENAKAARIRIGGARMHNNIDLDRVDKQLNDAGMERLGYIEYLGAEFSVSAADKSFFRAYYGSGYSSASNFNSSVLVISGSESLIFRKNLKWGVSTDLAYYRHSITQNPGLDSGLYVYAYSAPKVYINPALVFGISTQAYLDLMPFYIVAMVGQQWDLSRSSWKLDGVYTGSAGGLSNNALTWSLGFGFCAPIFWRNY
;
A
#
# COMPACT_ATOMS: atom_id res chain seq x y z
N MET A 1 -18.71 -9.01 50.50
CA MET A 1 -18.15 -8.48 49.24
C MET A 1 -16.67 -8.81 49.01
N LEU A 2 -15.83 -9.01 50.04
CA LEU A 2 -14.40 -9.32 49.85
C LEU A 2 -14.07 -10.78 49.44
N LYS A 3 -14.99 -11.74 49.60
CA LYS A 3 -14.75 -13.18 49.30
C LYS A 3 -14.90 -13.56 47.82
N TYR A 4 -15.51 -12.71 46.99
CA TYR A 4 -15.66 -12.97 45.55
C TYR A 4 -14.60 -12.29 44.69
N PHE A 5 -13.81 -11.38 45.27
CA PHE A 5 -12.72 -10.69 44.57
C PHE A 5 -11.48 -11.58 44.39
N PHE A 6 -11.24 -12.51 45.32
CA PHE A 6 -10.10 -13.44 45.26
C PHE A 6 -10.30 -14.60 44.26
N LEU A 7 -11.55 -15.01 44.00
CA LEU A 7 -11.84 -16.05 43.00
C LEU A 7 -11.72 -15.53 41.56
N PHE A 8 -11.89 -14.22 41.37
CA PHE A 8 -11.74 -13.56 40.06
C PHE A 8 -10.25 -13.39 39.67
N LEU A 9 -9.35 -13.28 40.64
CA LEU A 9 -7.90 -13.15 40.41
C LEU A 9 -7.21 -14.50 40.08
N ILE A 10 -7.73 -15.62 40.56
CA ILE A 10 -7.16 -16.95 40.27
C ILE A 10 -7.54 -17.42 38.86
N VAL A 11 -8.75 -17.10 38.38
CA VAL A 11 -9.18 -17.42 37.00
C VAL A 11 -8.46 -16.54 35.95
N LEU A 12 -7.98 -15.36 36.35
CA LEU A 12 -7.15 -14.49 35.50
C LEU A 12 -5.68 -14.94 35.41
N GLN A 13 -5.18 -15.79 36.32
CA GLN A 13 -3.81 -16.33 36.24
C GLN A 13 -3.73 -17.72 35.59
N THR A 14 -4.80 -18.52 35.61
CA THR A 14 -4.82 -19.80 34.88
C THR A 14 -5.26 -19.66 33.41
N GLY A 15 -5.84 -18.53 33.03
CA GLY A 15 -6.21 -18.21 31.65
C GLY A 15 -5.06 -17.70 30.77
N VAL A 16 -3.84 -17.57 31.31
CA VAL A 16 -2.66 -17.05 30.58
C VAL A 16 -1.64 -18.15 30.23
N ILE A 17 -1.88 -19.42 30.60
CA ILE A 17 -0.89 -20.50 30.40
C ILE A 17 -1.28 -21.55 29.34
N SER A 18 -2.43 -21.46 28.69
CA SER A 18 -2.80 -22.44 27.64
C SER A 18 -3.36 -21.82 26.37
N ALA A 19 -2.74 -20.72 25.92
CA ALA A 19 -2.76 -20.27 24.54
C ALA A 19 -1.38 -20.44 23.88
N GLN A 20 -0.65 -21.50 24.21
CA GLN A 20 0.24 -22.15 23.25
C GLN A 20 -0.67 -23.00 22.34
N LYS A 21 -1.39 -22.27 21.47
CA LYS A 21 -2.12 -22.86 20.36
C LYS A 21 -1.06 -23.38 19.41
N ASP A 22 -1.17 -24.66 19.07
CA ASP A 22 -0.41 -25.39 18.05
C ASP A 22 0.29 -24.42 17.07
N VAL A 23 1.58 -24.20 17.30
CA VAL A 23 2.46 -23.75 16.22
C VAL A 23 2.51 -24.96 15.32
N ASP A 24 1.67 -24.94 14.28
CA ASP A 24 1.73 -25.90 13.19
C ASP A 24 3.21 -26.10 12.85
N GLU A 25 3.70 -27.32 13.07
CA GLU A 25 5.05 -27.76 12.74
C GLU A 25 5.33 -27.70 11.22
N ASP A 26 4.41 -27.12 10.44
CA ASP A 26 4.53 -26.91 9.00
C ASP A 26 4.63 -25.41 8.61
N SER A 27 5.38 -24.62 9.42
CA SER A 27 5.76 -23.21 9.15
C SER A 27 6.65 -23.00 7.90
N THR A 28 6.68 -23.97 6.99
CA THR A 28 7.64 -24.07 5.89
C THR A 28 7.26 -23.19 4.70
N MET A 29 5.96 -22.99 4.47
CA MET A 29 5.40 -22.18 3.39
C MET A 29 4.42 -21.15 3.96
N VAL A 30 4.78 -19.88 3.94
CA VAL A 30 4.04 -18.80 4.59
C VAL A 30 3.51 -17.80 3.55
N PRO A 31 2.18 -17.70 3.38
CA PRO A 31 1.59 -16.69 2.50
C PRO A 31 1.93 -15.27 2.96
N ILE A 32 2.20 -14.37 2.02
CA ILE A 32 2.49 -12.97 2.29
C ILE A 32 1.41 -12.06 1.70
N ASP A 33 1.12 -10.99 2.42
CA ASP A 33 0.39 -9.85 1.90
C ASP A 33 1.36 -8.87 1.24
N ILE A 34 1.20 -8.66 -0.07
CA ILE A 34 1.94 -7.63 -0.82
C ILE A 34 1.14 -6.34 -0.97
N GLY A 35 -0.04 -6.28 -0.34
CA GLY A 35 -0.92 -5.13 -0.32
C GLY A 35 -0.28 -3.95 0.40
N ASN A 36 -0.74 -2.76 0.06
CA ASN A 36 -0.26 -1.53 0.64
C ASN A 36 -0.91 -1.25 2.02
N ASN A 37 -0.67 -2.15 2.96
CA ASN A 37 -1.19 -2.09 4.33
C ASN A 37 -0.06 -2.44 5.33
N ALA A 38 -0.35 -2.44 6.63
CA ALA A 38 0.60 -2.79 7.69
C ALA A 38 0.56 -4.27 8.12
N ASP A 39 -0.06 -5.15 7.32
CA ASP A 39 0.01 -6.59 7.55
C ASP A 39 1.37 -7.12 7.10
N TYR A 40 2.19 -7.53 8.05
CA TYR A 40 3.48 -8.16 7.81
C TYR A 40 3.55 -9.59 8.37
N SER A 41 2.40 -10.19 8.70
CA SER A 41 2.33 -11.51 9.33
C SER A 41 3.12 -12.57 8.55
N GLY A 42 2.98 -12.58 7.22
CA GLY A 42 3.70 -13.51 6.35
C GLY A 42 5.21 -13.31 6.29
N PHE A 43 5.72 -12.12 6.59
CA PHE A 43 7.15 -11.83 6.61
C PHE A 43 7.84 -12.30 7.90
N SER A 44 7.08 -12.64 8.94
CA SER A 44 7.61 -13.07 10.24
C SER A 44 8.52 -14.31 10.18
N VAL A 45 8.45 -15.09 9.09
CA VAL A 45 9.41 -16.17 8.80
C VAL A 45 10.87 -15.67 8.78
N LEU A 46 11.08 -14.38 8.50
CA LEU A 46 12.40 -13.73 8.51
C LEU A 46 12.82 -13.21 9.89
N ASP A 47 11.92 -13.15 10.89
CA ASP A 47 12.17 -12.50 12.20
C ASP A 47 13.43 -13.07 12.90
N SER A 48 13.66 -14.39 12.80
CA SER A 48 14.83 -15.05 13.39
C SER A 48 16.16 -14.60 12.77
N MET A 49 16.15 -14.30 11.46
CA MET A 49 17.33 -13.87 10.72
C MET A 49 17.61 -12.39 10.91
N LEU A 50 16.57 -11.57 11.12
CA LEU A 50 16.71 -10.11 11.32
C LEU A 50 17.63 -9.76 12.50
N ASN A 51 17.74 -10.61 13.53
CA ASN A 51 18.60 -10.35 14.68
C ASN A 51 20.07 -10.74 14.45
N THR A 52 20.31 -11.76 13.63
CA THR A 52 21.63 -12.40 13.47
C THR A 52 22.33 -12.02 12.17
N HIS A 53 21.58 -11.53 11.17
CA HIS A 53 22.09 -11.18 9.86
C HIS A 53 21.88 -9.71 9.58
N ARG A 54 22.73 -9.16 8.71
CA ARG A 54 22.75 -7.73 8.40
C ARG A 54 22.57 -7.45 6.92
N LEU A 55 22.77 -8.43 6.06
CA LEU A 55 22.58 -8.30 4.63
C LEU A 55 21.48 -9.25 4.16
N PHE A 56 20.47 -8.68 3.51
CA PHE A 56 19.33 -9.39 2.94
C PHE A 56 19.24 -9.06 1.46
N LEU A 57 19.29 -10.07 0.60
CA LEU A 57 19.22 -9.91 -0.85
C LEU A 57 18.11 -10.76 -1.45
N THR A 58 17.25 -10.15 -2.25
CA THR A 58 16.26 -10.88 -3.06
C THR A 58 16.69 -10.91 -4.53
N GLY A 59 16.39 -12.02 -5.21
CA GLY A 59 16.71 -12.28 -6.61
C GLY A 59 15.44 -12.33 -7.46
N GLU A 60 15.21 -11.36 -8.34
CA GLU A 60 13.99 -11.21 -9.13
C GLU A 60 14.18 -11.53 -10.62
N ASN A 61 13.05 -11.63 -11.32
CA ASN A 61 12.97 -11.61 -12.78
C ASN A 61 12.34 -10.30 -13.25
N PHE A 62 13.12 -9.48 -13.96
CA PHE A 62 12.72 -8.14 -14.43
C PHE A 62 11.41 -8.11 -15.21
N ASN A 63 10.98 -9.22 -15.83
CA ASN A 63 9.71 -9.31 -16.55
C ASN A 63 8.47 -9.14 -15.65
N TYR A 64 8.62 -9.29 -14.33
CA TYR A 64 7.53 -9.20 -13.35
C TYR A 64 7.58 -7.93 -12.51
N THR A 65 8.01 -6.82 -13.13
CA THR A 65 8.25 -5.53 -12.45
C THR A 65 7.12 -5.06 -11.52
N PRO A 66 5.81 -5.14 -11.88
CA PRO A 66 4.74 -4.66 -10.99
C PRO A 66 4.69 -5.40 -9.65
N PHE A 67 4.83 -6.72 -9.68
CA PHE A 67 4.90 -7.55 -8.48
C PHE A 67 6.19 -7.29 -7.70
N ASN A 68 7.32 -7.26 -8.40
CA ASN A 68 8.64 -7.11 -7.79
C ASN A 68 8.77 -5.79 -7.04
N ALA A 69 8.26 -4.68 -7.60
CA ALA A 69 8.28 -3.38 -6.92
C ALA A 69 7.40 -3.35 -5.66
N LYS A 70 6.24 -4.04 -5.67
CA LYS A 70 5.35 -4.15 -4.50
C LYS A 70 6.02 -4.96 -3.38
N VAL A 71 6.59 -6.12 -3.72
CA VAL A 71 7.31 -6.97 -2.76
C VAL A 71 8.54 -6.25 -2.21
N GLU A 72 9.32 -5.60 -3.06
CA GLU A 72 10.50 -4.82 -2.67
C GLU A 72 10.14 -3.74 -1.65
N PHE A 73 9.14 -2.93 -1.96
CA PHE A 73 8.69 -1.87 -1.07
C PHE A 73 8.08 -2.41 0.24
N LYS A 74 7.29 -3.49 0.17
CA LYS A 74 6.72 -4.14 1.36
C LYS A 74 7.81 -4.70 2.27
N THR A 75 8.83 -5.33 1.69
CA THR A 75 9.99 -5.88 2.42
C THR A 75 10.80 -4.77 3.09
N LEU A 76 11.09 -3.68 2.36
CA LEU A 76 11.73 -2.49 2.91
C LEU A 76 10.96 -1.93 4.11
N ARG A 77 9.65 -1.78 3.99
CA ARG A 77 8.78 -1.31 5.08
C ARG A 77 8.79 -2.23 6.28
N TYR A 78 8.71 -3.55 6.05
CA TYR A 78 8.74 -4.54 7.11
C TYR A 78 10.08 -4.51 7.88
N MET A 79 11.22 -4.50 7.17
CA MET A 79 12.53 -4.48 7.80
C MET A 79 12.82 -3.17 8.53
N ASN A 80 12.38 -2.03 7.98
CA ASN A 80 12.44 -0.75 8.66
C ASN A 80 11.61 -0.76 9.94
N TYR A 81 10.36 -1.25 9.87
CA TYR A 81 9.46 -1.36 11.02
C TYR A 81 10.00 -2.29 12.12
N LYS A 82 10.55 -3.45 11.75
CA LYS A 82 10.99 -4.47 12.72
C LYS A 82 12.32 -4.16 13.39
N VAL A 83 13.31 -3.69 12.63
CA VAL A 83 14.69 -3.56 13.10
C VAL A 83 15.34 -2.22 12.75
N GLY A 84 14.56 -1.23 12.33
CA GLY A 84 15.08 0.09 11.98
C GLY A 84 16.02 0.07 10.78
N MET A 85 15.94 -0.95 9.92
CA MET A 85 16.78 -1.04 8.73
C MET A 85 16.54 0.18 7.84
N ARG A 86 17.63 0.83 7.42
CA ARG A 86 17.56 2.08 6.66
C ARG A 86 18.40 2.11 5.40
N ASN A 87 19.20 1.08 5.12
CA ASN A 87 20.07 1.07 3.94
C ASN A 87 19.47 0.19 2.85
N TYR A 88 18.98 0.83 1.79
CA TYR A 88 18.45 0.17 0.61
C TYR A 88 19.53 0.10 -0.47
N LEU A 89 19.87 -1.11 -0.91
CA LEU A 89 20.80 -1.40 -2.00
C LEU A 89 19.99 -1.53 -3.29
N MET A 90 20.29 -0.69 -4.27
CA MET A 90 19.66 -0.71 -5.58
C MET A 90 20.62 -1.34 -6.61
N GLU A 91 20.13 -2.25 -7.45
CA GLU A 91 20.84 -2.74 -8.64
C GLU A 91 20.86 -1.66 -9.74
N SER A 92 21.52 -0.55 -9.41
CA SER A 92 21.74 0.55 -10.31
C SER A 92 22.99 1.31 -9.90
N SER A 93 23.39 2.26 -10.73
CA SER A 93 24.61 3.02 -10.50
C SER A 93 24.50 3.95 -9.30
N ALA A 94 25.66 4.27 -8.72
CA ALA A 94 25.78 5.29 -7.68
C ALA A 94 25.22 6.65 -8.16
N ALA A 95 25.35 6.96 -9.45
CA ALA A 95 24.77 8.13 -10.09
C ALA A 95 23.25 8.19 -9.91
N LYS A 96 22.54 7.08 -10.22
CA LYS A 96 21.08 7.02 -10.04
C LYS A 96 20.70 7.14 -8.56
N ALA A 97 21.39 6.42 -7.69
CA ALA A 97 21.10 6.45 -6.25
C ALA A 97 21.27 7.83 -5.62
N ALA A 98 22.25 8.63 -6.08
CA ALA A 98 22.42 10.01 -5.65
C ALA A 98 21.19 10.87 -5.96
N LEU A 99 20.66 10.80 -7.19
CA LEU A 99 19.42 11.50 -7.56
C LEU A 99 18.21 10.99 -6.78
N VAL A 100 18.11 9.67 -6.57
CA VAL A 100 17.03 9.10 -5.75
C VAL A 100 17.08 9.62 -4.32
N ASN A 101 18.26 9.64 -3.68
CA ASN A 101 18.42 10.19 -2.33
C ASN A 101 18.02 11.66 -2.24
N GLN A 102 18.40 12.47 -3.23
CA GLN A 102 18.00 13.87 -3.30
C GLN A 102 16.47 13.98 -3.40
N TYR A 103 15.84 13.21 -4.29
CA TYR A 103 14.40 13.21 -4.48
C TYR A 103 13.62 12.79 -3.22
N ILE A 104 14.02 11.69 -2.57
CA ILE A 104 13.29 11.16 -1.40
C ILE A 104 13.50 12.00 -0.13
N SER A 105 14.52 12.88 -0.12
CA SER A 105 14.83 13.75 1.02
C SER A 105 14.24 15.15 0.87
N GLU A 106 14.41 15.77 -0.29
CA GLU A 106 14.09 17.19 -0.53
C GLU A 106 12.79 17.37 -1.32
N GLY A 107 12.45 16.38 -2.16
CA GLY A 107 11.22 16.40 -2.94
C GLY A 107 11.17 17.42 -4.09
N ASP A 108 12.32 17.90 -4.56
CA ASP A 108 12.45 18.88 -5.63
C ASP A 108 11.84 18.39 -6.96
N SER A 109 10.95 19.20 -7.53
CA SER A 109 10.31 18.96 -8.83
C SER A 109 11.30 18.87 -10.00
N THR A 110 12.46 19.53 -9.89
CA THR A 110 13.55 19.46 -10.88
C THR A 110 14.17 18.07 -10.86
N VAL A 111 14.54 17.57 -9.67
CA VAL A 111 15.09 16.23 -9.48
C VAL A 111 14.07 15.17 -9.88
N GLU A 112 12.78 15.38 -9.61
CA GLU A 112 11.71 14.50 -10.08
C GLU A 112 11.72 14.38 -11.61
N LYS A 113 11.76 15.50 -12.35
CA LYS A 113 11.81 15.49 -13.82
C LYS A 113 13.08 14.82 -14.34
N LEU A 114 14.22 15.05 -13.69
CA LEU A 114 15.47 14.38 -14.07
C LEU A 114 15.34 12.86 -13.90
N LEU A 115 14.79 12.39 -12.77
CA LEU A 115 14.57 10.96 -12.54
C LEU A 115 13.55 10.36 -13.53
N GLN A 116 12.46 11.08 -13.84
CA GLN A 116 11.47 10.68 -14.85
C GLN A 116 12.12 10.53 -16.22
N SER A 117 13.07 11.40 -16.57
CA SER A 117 13.77 11.33 -17.86
C SER A 117 14.72 10.13 -18.02
N VAL A 118 15.04 9.42 -16.94
CA VAL A 118 16.03 8.32 -16.94
C VAL A 118 15.53 7.05 -16.23
N SER A 119 14.23 7.00 -15.94
CA SER A 119 13.58 5.91 -15.22
C SER A 119 12.19 5.65 -15.79
N THR A 120 11.75 4.40 -15.74
CA THR A 120 10.38 4.05 -16.16
C THR A 120 9.36 4.54 -15.14
N VAL A 121 8.09 4.62 -15.55
CA VAL A 121 6.96 4.94 -14.66
C VAL A 121 6.95 4.02 -13.44
N LYS A 122 7.28 2.74 -13.62
CA LYS A 122 7.28 1.73 -12.55
C LYS A 122 8.33 2.03 -11.47
N TYR A 123 9.56 2.35 -11.85
CA TYR A 123 10.60 2.74 -10.90
C TYR A 123 10.29 4.09 -10.23
N MET A 124 9.69 5.03 -10.97
CA MET A 124 9.24 6.29 -10.37
C MET A 124 8.15 6.09 -9.32
N ARG A 125 7.26 5.10 -9.46
CA ARG A 125 6.29 4.74 -8.40
C ARG A 125 7.01 4.28 -7.13
N LEU A 126 8.02 3.43 -7.24
CA LEU A 126 8.85 3.02 -6.08
C LEU A 126 9.49 4.24 -5.40
N TYR A 127 10.09 5.16 -6.16
CA TYR A 127 10.73 6.35 -5.60
C TYR A 127 9.73 7.30 -4.93
N LYS A 128 8.55 7.49 -5.52
CA LYS A 128 7.45 8.26 -4.91
C LYS A 128 7.00 7.63 -3.58
N ASN A 129 6.89 6.31 -3.53
CA ASN A 129 6.51 5.60 -2.31
C ASN A 129 7.62 5.64 -1.25
N LEU A 130 8.90 5.59 -1.63
CA LEU A 130 10.04 5.82 -0.74
C LEU A 130 10.04 7.25 -0.17
N LYS A 131 9.77 8.27 -1.00
CA LYS A 131 9.62 9.66 -0.54
C LYS A 131 8.48 9.80 0.48
N LYS A 132 7.31 9.22 0.18
CA LYS A 132 6.15 9.22 1.10
C LYS A 132 6.43 8.46 2.41
N LEU A 133 7.24 7.41 2.37
CA LEU A 133 7.69 6.70 3.56
C LEU A 133 8.66 7.55 4.38
N ASN A 134 9.71 8.09 3.75
CA ASN A 134 10.74 8.89 4.42
C ASN A 134 10.19 10.16 5.08
N SER A 135 9.15 10.79 4.52
CA SER A 135 8.52 11.96 5.14
C SER A 135 7.83 11.67 6.48
N LYS A 136 7.56 10.40 6.78
CA LYS A 136 6.92 9.93 8.02
C LYS A 136 7.91 9.31 9.01
N LEU A 137 9.09 8.94 8.54
CA LEU A 137 10.11 8.31 9.37
C LEU A 137 10.88 9.37 10.15
N ALA A 138 11.21 9.04 11.41
CA ALA A 138 12.17 9.82 12.17
C ALA A 138 13.54 9.81 11.47
N ASP A 139 14.31 10.89 11.58
CA ASP A 139 15.60 11.04 10.89
C ASP A 139 16.56 9.86 11.11
N SER A 140 16.54 9.26 12.30
CA SER A 140 17.39 8.11 12.64
C SER A 140 17.11 6.86 11.81
N VAL A 141 15.90 6.71 11.24
CA VAL A 141 15.46 5.52 10.50
C VAL A 141 15.01 5.81 9.07
N LYS A 142 15.20 7.03 8.56
CA LYS A 142 14.93 7.38 7.16
C LYS A 142 15.76 6.51 6.21
N ILE A 143 15.11 5.99 5.17
CA ILE A 143 15.74 5.15 4.16
C ILE A 143 16.77 5.97 3.37
N ARG A 144 17.96 5.40 3.22
CA ARG A 144 19.06 5.86 2.37
C ARG A 144 19.30 4.83 1.28
N VAL A 145 19.47 5.30 0.05
CA VAL A 145 19.65 4.45 -1.12
C VAL A 145 21.11 4.40 -1.53
N PHE A 146 21.64 3.22 -1.81
CA PHE A 146 22.98 3.01 -2.32
C PHE A 146 22.91 2.28 -3.65
N GLY A 147 23.46 2.88 -4.70
CA GLY A 147 23.61 2.24 -6.00
C GLY A 147 24.95 1.54 -6.04
N ILE A 148 24.94 0.21 -6.13
CA ILE A 148 26.15 -0.60 -6.09
C ILE A 148 26.51 -1.23 -7.43
N ASP A 149 25.63 -1.13 -8.44
CA ASP A 149 25.91 -1.65 -9.78
C ASP A 149 26.80 -0.68 -10.57
N VAL A 150 27.43 -1.19 -11.63
CA VAL A 150 28.23 -0.38 -12.55
C VAL A 150 27.33 0.56 -13.37
N GLU A 151 27.88 1.70 -13.82
CA GLU A 151 27.16 2.55 -14.76
C GLU A 151 27.01 1.87 -16.14
N ARG A 152 25.76 1.68 -16.56
CA ARG A 152 25.38 1.00 -17.81
C ARG A 152 24.78 1.95 -18.84
N SER A 153 24.60 3.22 -18.48
CA SER A 153 24.11 4.27 -19.36
C SER A 153 24.99 5.53 -19.29
N ASN A 154 25.13 6.22 -20.40
CA ASN A 154 25.76 7.54 -20.43
C ASN A 154 24.80 8.67 -20.02
N ALA A 155 23.50 8.41 -19.95
CA ALA A 155 22.48 9.43 -19.75
C ALA A 155 22.61 10.16 -18.41
N LEU A 156 22.65 9.39 -17.32
CA LEU A 156 22.73 9.91 -15.96
C LEU A 156 24.00 10.76 -15.72
N PRO A 157 25.20 10.25 -16.06
CA PRO A 157 26.41 11.06 -15.93
C PRO A 157 26.36 12.37 -16.72
N LEU A 158 25.88 12.36 -17.97
CA LEU A 158 25.79 13.56 -18.80
C LEU A 158 24.81 14.58 -18.21
N VAL A 159 23.67 14.10 -17.71
CA VAL A 159 22.69 14.94 -17.02
C VAL A 159 23.32 15.59 -15.78
N GLN A 160 24.01 14.83 -14.93
CA GLN A 160 24.67 15.37 -13.73
C GLN A 160 25.79 16.34 -14.04
N MET A 161 26.61 16.05 -15.05
CA MET A 161 27.63 16.98 -15.53
C MET A 161 27.01 18.31 -15.97
N SER A 162 25.89 18.27 -16.71
CA SER A 162 25.21 19.48 -17.17
C SER A 162 24.68 20.35 -16.01
N GLN A 163 24.29 19.72 -14.90
CA GLN A 163 23.85 20.45 -13.71
C GLN A 163 25.00 21.26 -13.09
N CYS A 164 26.26 20.83 -13.26
CA CYS A 164 27.44 21.47 -12.67
C CYS A 164 27.79 22.83 -13.29
N PHE A 165 27.33 23.09 -14.52
CA PHE A 165 27.68 24.29 -15.27
C PHE A 165 26.91 25.51 -14.77
N SER A 166 27.60 26.64 -14.57
CA SER A 166 26.94 27.94 -14.36
C SER A 166 26.28 28.43 -15.65
N GLU A 167 25.28 29.31 -15.51
CA GLU A 167 24.77 30.08 -16.66
C GLU A 167 25.73 31.20 -17.07
N ASP A 168 26.61 31.63 -16.16
CA ASP A 168 27.66 32.62 -16.40
C ASP A 168 28.79 32.08 -17.32
N SER A 169 29.46 33.01 -18.00
CA SER A 169 30.41 32.83 -19.11
C SER A 169 31.29 31.57 -19.00
N VAL A 170 31.09 30.63 -19.92
CA VAL A 170 31.97 29.47 -20.13
C VAL A 170 33.30 29.96 -20.71
N PRO A 171 34.47 29.55 -20.18
CA PRO A 171 35.76 29.89 -20.78
C PRO A 171 35.86 29.45 -22.24
N ASP A 172 36.52 30.24 -23.09
CA ASP A 172 36.59 29.99 -24.54
C ASP A 172 37.10 28.59 -24.90
N ASP A 173 38.09 28.09 -24.16
CA ASP A 173 38.69 26.77 -24.33
C ASP A 173 37.79 25.61 -23.84
N LEU A 174 36.80 25.92 -23.01
CA LEU A 174 35.80 24.97 -22.50
C LEU A 174 34.46 25.08 -23.23
N ARG A 175 34.27 26.10 -24.09
CA ARG A 175 32.99 26.40 -24.72
C ARG A 175 32.41 25.22 -25.48
N ILE A 176 33.21 24.62 -26.38
CA ILE A 176 32.80 23.46 -27.17
C ILE A 176 32.42 22.26 -26.27
N PRO A 177 33.29 21.74 -25.39
CA PRO A 177 32.93 20.58 -24.58
C PRO A 177 31.79 20.85 -23.60
N ALA A 178 31.71 22.04 -22.99
CA ALA A 178 30.61 22.37 -22.07
C ALA A 178 29.26 22.51 -22.80
N GLU A 179 29.22 23.20 -23.94
CA GLU A 179 28.00 23.32 -24.75
C GLU A 179 27.57 21.96 -25.32
N ALA A 180 28.52 21.12 -25.74
CA ALA A 180 28.22 19.76 -26.22
C ALA A 180 27.58 18.91 -25.13
N ILE A 181 28.12 18.91 -23.90
CA ILE A 181 27.54 18.19 -22.77
C ILE A 181 26.16 18.73 -22.42
N ARG A 182 26.00 20.06 -22.37
CA ARG A 182 24.72 20.72 -22.08
C ARG A 182 23.66 20.37 -23.13
N GLY A 183 24.01 20.42 -24.41
CA GLY A 183 23.11 20.06 -25.51
C GLY A 183 22.73 18.58 -25.48
N THR A 184 23.70 17.70 -25.24
CA THR A 184 23.48 16.26 -25.12
C THR A 184 22.55 15.94 -23.95
N ALA A 185 22.78 16.54 -22.78
CA ALA A 185 21.94 16.36 -21.60
C ALA A 185 20.51 16.85 -21.84
N LYS A 186 20.32 18.02 -22.45
CA LYS A 186 18.99 18.53 -22.82
C LYS A 186 18.24 17.58 -23.74
N TYR A 187 18.92 17.04 -24.75
CA TYR A 187 18.35 16.04 -25.65
C TYR A 187 17.90 14.78 -24.91
N ILE A 188 18.74 14.26 -24.01
CA ILE A 188 18.43 13.09 -23.19
C ILE A 188 17.21 13.36 -22.30
N ILE A 189 17.19 14.49 -21.60
CA ILE A 189 16.08 14.87 -20.72
C ILE A 189 14.78 14.99 -21.50
N SER A 190 14.77 15.69 -22.64
CA SER A 190 13.55 15.89 -23.43
C SER A 190 12.99 14.57 -23.97
N ARG A 191 13.87 13.69 -24.47
CA ARG A 191 13.46 12.40 -25.03
C ARG A 191 12.98 11.44 -23.93
N GLY A 192 13.66 11.42 -22.80
CA GLY A 192 13.29 10.61 -21.65
C GLY A 192 11.95 11.03 -21.04
N LEU A 193 11.68 12.33 -20.94
CA LEU A 193 10.38 12.83 -20.47
C LEU A 193 9.25 12.48 -21.44
N GLU A 194 9.48 12.64 -22.75
CA GLU A 194 8.52 12.24 -23.78
C GLU A 194 8.19 10.74 -23.69
N GLU A 195 9.20 9.89 -23.49
CA GLU A 195 9.01 8.45 -23.28
C GLU A 195 8.23 8.15 -21.99
N TYR A 196 8.59 8.82 -20.89
CA TYR A 196 7.91 8.68 -19.61
C TYR A 196 6.42 9.04 -19.71
N GLU A 197 6.08 10.13 -20.40
CA GLU A 197 4.70 10.55 -20.64
C GLU A 197 3.93 9.51 -21.46
N ARG A 198 4.52 8.99 -22.55
CA ARG A 198 3.88 7.92 -23.34
C ARG A 198 3.66 6.64 -22.54
N GLN A 199 4.64 6.23 -21.72
CA GLN A 199 4.51 5.09 -20.82
C GLN A 199 3.38 5.30 -19.82
N ARG A 200 3.29 6.50 -19.23
CA ARG A 200 2.26 6.86 -18.25
C ARG A 200 0.87 6.81 -18.88
N ASP A 201 0.75 7.29 -20.11
CA ASP A 201 -0.53 7.40 -20.81
C ASP A 201 -0.93 6.06 -21.49
N GLY A 202 -0.18 4.96 -21.26
CA GLY A 202 -0.48 3.64 -21.81
C GLY A 202 -0.25 3.52 -23.32
N ASN A 203 0.43 4.49 -23.93
CA ASN A 203 0.58 4.63 -25.38
C ASN A 203 1.89 4.01 -25.92
N MET A 204 2.55 3.14 -25.14
CA MET A 204 3.82 2.51 -25.55
C MET A 204 3.56 1.14 -26.18
N THR A 205 4.05 0.92 -27.40
CA THR A 205 4.04 -0.42 -28.02
C THR A 205 5.32 -1.19 -27.63
N GLU A 206 5.29 -2.52 -27.57
CA GLU A 206 6.45 -3.36 -27.17
C GLU A 206 7.71 -3.13 -28.05
N SER A 207 7.56 -2.54 -29.23
CA SER A 207 8.67 -2.19 -30.13
C SER A 207 9.34 -0.83 -29.85
N ASP A 208 8.82 -0.02 -28.91
CA ASP A 208 9.25 1.38 -28.73
C ASP A 208 10.44 1.57 -27.77
N ASN A 209 11.36 0.59 -27.67
CA ASN A 209 12.63 0.75 -26.93
C ASN A 209 13.57 1.74 -27.67
N TYR A 210 13.25 3.04 -27.55
CA TYR A 210 13.74 4.12 -28.41
C TYR A 210 15.02 4.80 -27.95
N PHE A 211 15.75 4.22 -26.99
CA PHE A 211 17.15 4.58 -26.79
C PHE A 211 18.02 4.25 -28.03
N TYR A 212 17.44 3.65 -29.06
CA TYR A 212 18.06 3.28 -30.33
C TYR A 212 17.20 3.69 -31.55
N ASN A 213 16.97 4.99 -31.79
CA ASN A 213 16.64 5.46 -33.15
C ASN A 213 17.79 6.30 -33.73
N PRO A 214 18.59 5.76 -34.65
CA PRO A 214 19.70 6.45 -35.28
C PRO A 214 19.17 7.23 -36.50
N SER A 215 19.03 8.55 -36.40
CA SER A 215 18.97 9.34 -37.65
C SER A 215 19.38 10.82 -37.58
N ALA A 216 19.79 11.40 -36.44
CA ALA A 216 20.36 12.77 -36.47
C ALA A 216 21.43 13.09 -35.42
N PHE A 217 21.32 12.57 -34.18
CA PHE A 217 22.21 12.95 -33.08
C PHE A 217 22.75 11.71 -32.36
N SER A 218 24.07 11.64 -32.16
CA SER A 218 24.71 10.51 -31.48
C SER A 218 25.26 10.91 -30.12
N VAL A 219 24.57 10.46 -29.07
CA VAL A 219 25.03 10.58 -27.68
C VAL A 219 26.39 9.88 -27.52
N ARG A 220 26.54 8.68 -28.11
CA ARG A 220 27.80 7.91 -28.04
C ARG A 220 28.99 8.70 -28.61
N MET A 221 28.85 9.26 -29.81
CA MET A 221 29.95 10.04 -30.41
C MET A 221 30.26 11.30 -29.58
N SER A 222 29.23 11.96 -29.04
CA SER A 222 29.41 13.13 -28.17
C SER A 222 30.21 12.79 -26.90
N VAL A 223 29.92 11.64 -26.28
CA VAL A 223 30.69 11.12 -25.14
C VAL A 223 32.13 10.81 -25.55
N GLU A 224 32.34 10.12 -26.68
CA GLU A 224 33.67 9.74 -27.14
C GLU A 224 34.56 10.97 -27.40
N GLU A 225 34.03 12.00 -28.05
CA GLU A 225 34.77 13.24 -28.30
C GLU A 225 35.02 14.02 -27.00
N PHE A 226 34.03 14.14 -26.11
CA PHE A 226 34.24 14.76 -24.80
C PHE A 226 35.36 14.07 -24.02
N MET A 227 35.36 12.74 -23.98
CA MET A 227 36.36 11.96 -23.24
C MET A 227 37.78 12.14 -23.79
N LYS A 228 37.95 12.39 -25.09
CA LYS A 228 39.27 12.71 -25.68
C LYS A 228 39.78 14.08 -25.23
N MET A 229 38.88 15.04 -25.05
CA MET A 229 39.23 16.41 -24.63
C MET A 229 39.41 16.55 -23.12
N TYR A 230 38.66 15.76 -22.34
CA TYR A 230 38.56 15.94 -20.89
C TYR A 230 39.91 15.84 -20.18
N ASP A 231 40.72 14.83 -20.47
CA ASP A 231 41.97 14.62 -19.72
C ASP A 231 42.95 15.81 -19.90
N SER A 232 42.99 16.43 -21.09
CA SER A 232 43.80 17.65 -21.32
C SER A 232 43.18 18.92 -20.73
N LEU A 233 41.85 18.98 -20.62
CA LEU A 233 41.11 20.15 -20.13
C LEU A 233 40.79 20.05 -18.63
N LYS A 234 41.13 18.96 -17.95
CA LYS A 234 40.79 18.71 -16.55
C LYS A 234 41.17 19.88 -15.61
N PRO A 235 42.40 20.44 -15.66
CA PRO A 235 42.76 21.58 -14.80
C PRO A 235 41.93 22.84 -15.08
N ARG A 236 41.46 23.00 -16.34
CA ARG A 236 40.63 24.13 -16.76
C ARG A 236 39.20 23.96 -16.24
N PHE A 237 38.64 22.76 -16.32
CA PHE A 237 37.36 22.43 -15.68
C PHE A 237 37.41 22.60 -14.17
N GLU A 238 38.51 22.20 -13.53
CA GLU A 238 38.71 22.39 -12.08
C GLU A 238 38.70 23.87 -11.70
N SER A 239 39.47 24.69 -12.42
CA SER A 239 39.50 26.14 -12.18
C SER A 239 38.16 26.81 -12.43
N TRP A 240 37.39 26.38 -13.45
CA TRP A 240 36.11 27.00 -13.81
C TRP A 240 34.98 26.60 -12.85
N LEU A 241 34.87 25.31 -12.52
CA LEU A 241 33.76 24.79 -11.71
C LEU A 241 33.97 24.97 -10.20
N GLY A 242 35.22 25.16 -9.76
CA GLY A 242 35.57 25.38 -8.37
C GLY A 242 34.99 24.29 -7.47
N ARG A 243 34.13 24.68 -6.51
CA ARG A 243 33.51 23.74 -5.56
C ARG A 243 32.67 22.64 -6.22
N ARG A 244 32.13 22.89 -7.41
CA ARG A 244 31.31 21.91 -8.16
C ARG A 244 32.14 20.94 -8.99
N PHE A 245 33.45 21.14 -9.06
CA PHE A 245 34.32 20.26 -9.83
C PHE A 245 34.32 18.81 -9.33
N GLY A 246 34.22 18.59 -8.01
CA GLY A 246 34.18 17.24 -7.45
C GLY A 246 32.98 16.42 -7.96
N GLU A 247 31.78 17.03 -7.98
CA GLU A 247 30.57 16.43 -8.54
C GLU A 247 30.73 16.15 -10.05
N PHE A 248 31.32 17.10 -10.78
CA PHE A 248 31.57 16.97 -12.21
C PHE A 248 32.59 15.86 -12.53
N ASP A 249 33.74 15.82 -11.86
CA ASP A 249 34.78 14.79 -12.05
C ASP A 249 34.26 13.40 -11.66
N GLN A 250 33.43 13.32 -10.61
CA GLN A 250 32.75 12.08 -10.25
C GLN A 250 31.84 11.58 -11.39
N ALA A 251 31.05 12.47 -11.98
CA ALA A 251 30.20 12.12 -13.12
C ALA A 251 31.01 11.71 -14.36
N VAL A 252 32.16 12.35 -14.60
CA VAL A 252 33.11 11.87 -15.62
C VAL A 252 33.66 10.48 -15.28
N GLY A 253 33.89 10.17 -14.01
CA GLY A 253 34.21 8.83 -13.52
C GLY A 253 33.16 7.79 -13.90
N TRP A 254 31.87 8.11 -13.73
CA TRP A 254 30.77 7.24 -14.16
C TRP A 254 30.69 7.08 -15.69
N LEU A 255 31.03 8.12 -16.48
CA LEU A 255 31.19 7.95 -17.94
C LEU A 255 32.35 7.02 -18.32
N LYS A 256 33.47 7.09 -17.60
CA LYS A 256 34.60 6.16 -17.78
C LYS A 256 34.18 4.72 -17.46
N GLU A 257 33.34 4.53 -16.44
CA GLU A 257 32.75 3.24 -16.09
C GLU A 257 31.82 2.72 -17.19
N TYR A 258 30.90 3.54 -17.71
CA TYR A 258 30.04 3.20 -18.84
C TYR A 258 30.84 2.75 -20.07
N LYS A 259 31.95 3.44 -20.37
CA LYS A 259 32.85 3.07 -21.47
C LYS A 259 33.50 1.70 -21.22
N THR A 260 33.81 1.37 -19.97
CA THR A 260 34.34 0.06 -19.59
C THR A 260 33.27 -1.02 -19.74
N TYR A 261 32.05 -0.77 -19.27
CA TYR A 261 30.91 -1.69 -19.46
C TYR A 261 30.65 -1.98 -20.94
N THR A 262 30.56 -0.94 -21.77
CA THR A 262 30.35 -1.09 -23.22
C THR A 262 31.49 -1.81 -23.93
N LYS A 263 32.74 -1.61 -23.51
CA LYS A 263 33.91 -2.37 -24.00
C LYS A 263 33.81 -3.86 -23.67
N TYR A 264 33.33 -4.21 -22.48
CA TYR A 264 33.22 -5.60 -22.04
C TYR A 264 31.94 -6.31 -22.46
N ARG A 265 30.94 -5.56 -22.91
CA ARG A 265 29.61 -6.07 -23.29
C ARG A 265 29.69 -7.31 -24.19
N GLN A 266 28.85 -8.31 -23.90
CA GLN A 266 28.78 -9.61 -24.57
C GLN A 266 30.05 -10.47 -24.46
N THR A 267 30.91 -10.21 -23.47
CA THR A 267 32.09 -11.04 -23.17
C THR A 267 32.05 -11.57 -21.74
N ALA A 268 32.88 -12.57 -21.42
CA ALA A 268 33.05 -13.05 -20.04
C ALA A 268 33.54 -11.94 -19.08
N PHE A 269 34.21 -10.90 -19.60
CA PHE A 269 34.61 -9.75 -18.82
C PHE A 269 33.42 -8.92 -18.36
N GLU A 270 32.31 -8.82 -19.12
CA GLU A 270 31.12 -8.07 -18.70
C GLU A 270 30.62 -8.59 -17.35
N TYR A 271 30.38 -9.89 -17.28
CA TYR A 271 29.83 -10.54 -16.10
C TYR A 271 30.83 -10.53 -14.94
N THR A 272 32.08 -10.95 -15.20
CA THR A 272 33.09 -11.09 -14.14
C THR A 272 33.46 -9.74 -13.52
N TRP A 273 33.66 -8.70 -14.34
CA TRP A 273 34.00 -7.37 -13.85
C TRP A 273 32.82 -6.73 -13.14
N ARG A 274 31.59 -6.84 -13.67
CA ARG A 274 30.39 -6.29 -13.01
C ARG A 274 30.14 -6.89 -11.63
N GLU A 275 30.22 -8.22 -11.48
CA GLU A 275 30.08 -8.87 -10.17
C GLU A 275 31.20 -8.48 -9.20
N GLU A 276 32.41 -8.28 -9.72
CA GLU A 276 33.54 -7.82 -8.90
C GLU A 276 33.34 -6.40 -8.39
N GLU A 277 32.83 -5.49 -9.23
CA GLU A 277 32.52 -4.12 -8.81
C GLU A 277 31.36 -4.07 -7.81
N LEU A 278 30.30 -4.86 -8.03
CA LEU A 278 29.20 -5.03 -7.07
C LEU A 278 29.74 -5.50 -5.71
N PHE A 279 30.60 -6.53 -5.71
CA PHE A 279 31.21 -7.08 -4.51
C PHE A 279 32.05 -6.05 -3.76
N ARG A 280 32.95 -5.34 -4.45
CA ARG A 280 33.81 -4.32 -3.83
C ARG A 280 33.02 -3.19 -3.23
N ARG A 281 32.02 -2.67 -3.95
CA ARG A 281 31.16 -1.57 -3.49
C ARG A 281 30.34 -1.97 -2.27
N LEU A 282 29.74 -3.16 -2.30
CA LEU A 282 28.98 -3.65 -1.16
C LEU A 282 29.89 -3.91 0.06
N ASN A 283 31.06 -4.53 -0.13
CA ASN A 283 32.00 -4.76 0.96
C ASN A 283 32.49 -3.45 1.60
N ALA A 284 32.76 -2.43 0.78
CA ALA A 284 33.11 -1.08 1.26
C ALA A 284 31.96 -0.46 2.08
N LEU A 285 30.71 -0.62 1.67
CA LEU A 285 29.55 -0.15 2.44
C LEU A 285 29.40 -0.90 3.77
N LEU A 286 29.60 -2.22 3.78
CA LEU A 286 29.51 -3.03 5.00
C LEU A 286 30.61 -2.65 6.01
N GLN A 287 31.80 -2.30 5.52
CA GLN A 287 32.90 -1.74 6.31
C GLN A 287 32.59 -0.35 6.86
N GLN A 288 32.03 0.53 6.01
CA GLN A 288 31.67 1.89 6.40
C GLN A 288 30.56 1.91 7.46
N TYR A 289 29.64 0.96 7.41
CA TYR A 289 28.49 0.87 8.31
C TYR A 289 28.48 -0.46 9.08
N PRO A 290 29.42 -0.66 10.02
CA PRO A 290 29.72 -1.95 10.63
C PRO A 290 28.71 -2.40 11.69
N ASN A 291 27.60 -1.68 11.92
CA ASN A 291 26.48 -2.16 12.75
C ASN A 291 25.12 -2.05 12.05
N GLU A 292 25.06 -1.49 10.84
CA GLU A 292 23.80 -1.28 10.15
C GLU A 292 23.38 -2.49 9.32
N LYS A 293 22.08 -2.55 8.99
CA LYS A 293 21.48 -3.58 8.14
C LYS A 293 21.17 -3.02 6.75
N PHE A 294 21.23 -3.90 5.76
CA PHE A 294 21.07 -3.63 4.35
C PHE A 294 20.07 -4.61 3.73
N PHE A 295 19.23 -4.08 2.85
CA PHE A 295 18.36 -4.87 1.99
C PHE A 295 18.48 -4.40 0.55
N GLY A 296 18.43 -5.32 -0.41
CA GLY A 296 18.18 -4.94 -1.80
C GLY A 296 17.60 -6.08 -2.62
N GLN A 297 16.89 -5.69 -3.68
CA GLN A 297 16.36 -6.60 -4.68
C GLN A 297 17.15 -6.44 -5.97
N PHE A 298 17.73 -7.55 -6.42
CA PHE A 298 18.59 -7.64 -7.58
C PHE A 298 18.03 -8.70 -8.52
N SER A 299 18.52 -8.76 -9.75
CA SER A 299 18.36 -9.91 -10.62
C SER A 299 18.74 -11.19 -9.88
N MET A 300 18.00 -12.26 -10.14
CA MET A 300 18.29 -13.60 -9.61
C MET A 300 19.76 -14.02 -9.79
N CYS A 301 20.41 -13.53 -10.85
CA CYS A 301 21.81 -13.79 -11.16
C CYS A 301 22.81 -13.21 -10.14
N HIS A 302 22.45 -12.17 -9.38
CA HIS A 302 23.30 -11.59 -8.35
C HIS A 302 23.06 -12.24 -6.98
N ALA A 303 21.83 -12.67 -6.71
CA ALA A 303 21.39 -13.14 -5.40
C ALA A 303 21.63 -14.65 -5.15
N ALA A 304 22.00 -15.42 -6.17
CA ALA A 304 22.24 -16.86 -6.02
C ALA A 304 23.52 -17.15 -5.22
N GLY A 305 23.46 -18.11 -4.29
CA GLY A 305 24.55 -18.44 -3.35
C GLY A 305 25.70 -19.28 -3.92
N ASN A 306 25.54 -19.77 -5.14
CA ASN A 306 26.51 -20.58 -5.88
C ASN A 306 27.12 -19.78 -7.05
N ARG A 307 28.07 -20.38 -7.76
CA ARG A 307 28.44 -19.88 -9.10
C ARG A 307 27.23 -20.05 -10.00
N VAL A 308 26.94 -19.04 -10.82
CA VAL A 308 25.72 -19.02 -11.59
C VAL A 308 25.67 -20.19 -12.57
N PRO A 309 24.60 -20.99 -12.59
CA PRO A 309 24.39 -21.98 -13.65
C PRO A 309 23.97 -21.31 -14.96
N ARG A 310 24.09 -22.02 -16.09
CA ARG A 310 23.85 -21.58 -17.49
C ARG A 310 22.55 -20.79 -17.79
N GLY A 311 21.66 -20.59 -16.83
CA GLY A 311 20.44 -19.79 -16.96
C GLY A 311 20.66 -18.27 -17.08
N CYS A 312 21.68 -17.69 -16.43
CA CYS A 312 21.94 -16.23 -16.49
C CYS A 312 22.85 -15.78 -17.63
N GLY A 313 23.29 -16.70 -18.48
CA GLY A 313 24.22 -16.41 -19.55
C GLY A 313 24.88 -17.69 -20.08
N PRO A 314 25.61 -17.60 -21.20
CA PRO A 314 26.30 -18.75 -21.77
C PRO A 314 27.54 -19.19 -21.00
N TYR A 315 27.89 -18.53 -19.89
CA TYR A 315 29.16 -18.67 -19.18
C TYR A 315 28.99 -18.67 -17.65
N ASP A 316 29.81 -19.46 -16.96
CA ASP A 316 29.78 -19.63 -15.50
C ASP A 316 30.65 -18.58 -14.78
N PHE A 317 30.04 -17.70 -14.00
CA PHE A 317 30.74 -16.70 -13.20
C PHE A 317 30.38 -16.76 -11.71
N SER A 318 31.19 -16.12 -10.88
CA SER A 318 30.94 -16.05 -9.42
C SER A 318 30.00 -14.88 -9.12
N THR A 319 28.83 -15.15 -8.54
CA THR A 319 27.87 -14.12 -8.14
C THR A 319 28.38 -13.26 -6.99
N LEU A 320 27.73 -12.12 -6.80
CA LEU A 320 27.87 -11.29 -5.62
C LEU A 320 27.73 -12.10 -4.32
N VAL A 321 26.65 -12.86 -4.15
CA VAL A 321 26.42 -13.65 -2.92
C VAL A 321 27.47 -14.76 -2.76
N TYR A 322 27.86 -15.44 -3.84
CA TYR A 322 28.94 -16.43 -3.80
C TYR A 322 30.27 -15.80 -3.36
N LYS A 323 30.64 -14.65 -3.94
CA LYS A 323 31.83 -13.89 -3.57
C LYS A 323 31.80 -13.46 -2.09
N LEU A 324 30.67 -12.96 -1.61
CA LEU A 324 30.50 -12.58 -0.18
C LEU A 324 30.71 -13.78 0.76
N LYS A 325 30.19 -14.95 0.41
CA LYS A 325 30.30 -16.17 1.24
C LYS A 325 31.72 -16.75 1.25
N HIS A 326 32.46 -16.63 0.15
CA HIS A 326 33.72 -17.35 -0.05
C HIS A 326 34.99 -16.48 -0.06
N SER A 327 34.86 -15.16 -0.19
CA SER A 327 36.02 -14.26 -0.17
C SER A 327 36.60 -14.11 1.24
N GLU A 328 37.92 -14.11 1.34
CA GLU A 328 38.63 -13.75 2.58
C GLU A 328 38.47 -12.27 2.92
N GLU A 329 38.26 -11.42 1.90
CA GLU A 329 38.07 -9.97 2.04
C GLU A 329 36.67 -9.60 2.53
N SER A 330 35.72 -10.53 2.49
CA SER A 330 34.33 -10.28 2.88
C SER A 330 34.17 -10.27 4.40
N ASN A 331 33.67 -9.14 4.92
CA ASN A 331 33.29 -9.00 6.32
C ASN A 331 31.88 -9.53 6.63
N GLU A 332 31.13 -9.96 5.60
CA GLU A 332 29.77 -10.47 5.74
C GLU A 332 29.63 -11.80 4.99
N LYS A 333 29.91 -12.89 5.70
CA LYS A 333 29.76 -14.25 5.18
C LYS A 333 28.33 -14.79 5.35
N ASN A 334 27.53 -14.15 6.21
CA ASN A 334 26.19 -14.58 6.57
C ASN A 334 25.16 -13.64 5.91
N VAL A 335 25.05 -13.75 4.60
CA VAL A 335 24.01 -13.07 3.80
C VAL A 335 22.76 -13.94 3.72
N VAL A 336 21.60 -13.35 4.01
CA VAL A 336 20.30 -13.98 3.76
C VAL A 336 19.93 -13.71 2.32
N ASN A 337 19.77 -14.77 1.53
CA ASN A 337 19.40 -14.66 0.13
C ASN A 337 18.11 -15.41 -0.22
N MET A 338 17.27 -14.77 -1.03
CA MET A 338 15.95 -15.26 -1.41
C MET A 338 15.66 -15.15 -2.91
N GLY A 339 15.37 -16.26 -3.58
CA GLY A 339 15.02 -16.26 -5.01
C GLY A 339 13.51 -16.06 -5.22
N ILE A 340 13.09 -15.27 -6.19
CA ILE A 340 11.68 -15.04 -6.54
C ILE A 340 11.34 -15.80 -7.83
N TYR A 341 10.35 -16.67 -7.76
CA TYR A 341 9.89 -17.53 -8.86
C TYR A 341 8.40 -17.29 -9.15
N TYR A 342 8.00 -17.53 -10.40
CA TYR A 342 6.67 -17.16 -10.90
C TYR A 342 6.03 -18.35 -11.61
N SER A 343 4.79 -18.71 -11.23
CA SER A 343 4.13 -19.90 -11.78
C SER A 343 3.90 -19.81 -13.30
N ARG A 344 3.77 -18.60 -13.82
CA ARG A 344 3.61 -18.34 -15.26
C ARG A 344 4.87 -18.54 -16.09
N GLU A 345 6.04 -18.69 -15.48
CA GLU A 345 7.27 -19.05 -16.20
C GLU A 345 7.42 -20.57 -16.39
N LEU A 346 6.62 -21.38 -15.68
CA LEU A 346 6.61 -22.84 -15.88
C LEU A 346 6.16 -23.17 -17.31
N GLY A 347 6.85 -24.11 -17.95
CA GLY A 347 6.59 -24.55 -19.31
C GLY A 347 7.08 -23.60 -20.41
N LYS A 348 7.63 -22.42 -20.09
CA LYS A 348 8.19 -21.49 -21.08
C LYS A 348 9.64 -21.86 -21.42
N SER A 349 9.99 -21.79 -22.71
CA SER A 349 11.31 -22.19 -23.20
C SER A 349 12.19 -21.04 -23.73
N GLU A 350 11.63 -19.83 -23.87
CA GLU A 350 12.31 -18.69 -24.48
C GLU A 350 12.60 -17.57 -23.47
N GLY A 351 13.83 -17.02 -23.51
CA GLY A 351 14.31 -15.97 -22.60
C GLY A 351 15.25 -16.46 -21.49
N ILE A 352 16.12 -15.56 -20.99
CA ILE A 352 17.09 -15.84 -19.91
C ILE A 352 16.37 -16.26 -18.62
N ALA A 353 15.27 -15.59 -18.28
CA ALA A 353 14.53 -15.89 -17.06
C ALA A 353 13.78 -17.24 -17.11
N SER A 354 13.26 -17.62 -18.29
CA SER A 354 12.68 -18.94 -18.55
C SER A 354 13.74 -20.05 -18.45
N LYS A 355 14.98 -19.78 -18.86
CA LYS A 355 16.09 -20.73 -18.72
C LYS A 355 16.47 -21.01 -17.26
N LEU A 356 16.41 -20.00 -16.38
CA LEU A 356 16.63 -20.18 -14.95
C LEU A 356 15.52 -21.01 -14.29
N HIS A 357 14.26 -20.75 -14.65
CA HIS A 357 13.13 -21.56 -14.17
C HIS A 357 13.22 -23.00 -14.65
N LYS A 358 13.60 -23.20 -15.92
CA LYS A 358 13.72 -24.54 -16.54
C LYS A 358 14.68 -25.47 -15.80
N GLN A 359 15.73 -24.93 -15.20
CA GLN A 359 16.69 -25.74 -14.43
C GLN A 359 16.05 -26.38 -13.19
N TYR A 360 15.05 -25.72 -12.62
CA TYR A 360 14.37 -26.12 -11.38
C TYR A 360 12.90 -26.47 -11.61
N GLU A 361 12.49 -26.71 -12.86
CA GLU A 361 11.08 -26.79 -13.25
C GLU A 361 10.32 -27.86 -12.46
N GLU A 362 10.86 -29.07 -12.33
CA GLU A 362 10.23 -30.16 -11.57
C GLU A 362 10.07 -29.84 -10.07
N GLU A 363 11.10 -29.20 -9.48
CA GLU A 363 11.09 -28.77 -8.07
C GLU A 363 10.05 -27.65 -7.88
N LEU A 364 10.06 -26.65 -8.76
CA LEU A 364 9.15 -25.51 -8.72
C LEU A 364 7.70 -25.94 -8.96
N GLU A 365 7.42 -26.81 -9.93
CA GLU A 365 6.08 -27.37 -10.15
C GLU A 365 5.54 -28.07 -8.90
N THR A 366 6.39 -28.83 -8.21
CA THR A 366 6.02 -29.53 -6.98
C THR A 366 5.67 -28.55 -5.87
N LEU A 367 6.42 -27.44 -5.75
CA LEU A 367 6.17 -26.40 -4.76
C LEU A 367 4.94 -25.55 -5.10
N PHE A 368 4.75 -25.17 -6.37
CA PHE A 368 3.57 -24.43 -6.82
C PHE A 368 2.26 -25.23 -6.68
N LYS A 369 2.29 -26.56 -6.80
CA LYS A 369 1.11 -27.40 -6.50
C LYS A 369 0.64 -27.30 -5.04
N ARG A 370 1.48 -26.80 -4.14
CA ARG A 370 1.16 -26.57 -2.71
C ARG A 370 0.71 -25.13 -2.43
N THR A 371 0.88 -24.22 -3.39
CA THR A 371 0.39 -22.84 -3.27
C THR A 371 -1.06 -22.75 -3.71
N LYS A 372 -1.76 -21.71 -3.23
CA LYS A 372 -3.08 -21.36 -3.76
C LYS A 372 -2.89 -20.38 -4.91
N THR A 373 -3.71 -20.50 -5.95
CA THR A 373 -3.74 -19.51 -7.03
C THR A 373 -4.00 -18.11 -6.48
N ASN A 374 -3.35 -17.12 -7.09
CA ASN A 374 -3.35 -15.72 -6.69
C ASN A 374 -2.82 -15.50 -5.26
N THR A 375 -1.77 -16.24 -4.88
CA THR A 375 -1.03 -15.99 -3.63
C THR A 375 0.47 -15.84 -3.87
N ALA A 376 1.12 -15.08 -3.00
CA ALA A 376 2.56 -15.02 -2.88
C ALA A 376 2.96 -15.73 -1.59
N VAL A 377 3.98 -16.58 -1.61
CA VAL A 377 4.36 -17.44 -0.48
C VAL A 377 5.87 -17.40 -0.30
N ILE A 378 6.35 -17.09 0.92
CA ILE A 378 7.76 -17.29 1.28
C ILE A 378 7.93 -18.71 1.79
N VAL A 379 8.95 -19.39 1.28
CA VAL A 379 9.31 -20.76 1.65
C VAL A 379 10.68 -20.76 2.32
N ASP A 380 10.77 -21.33 3.53
CA ASP A 380 12.05 -21.60 4.19
C ASP A 380 12.60 -22.93 3.68
N LEU A 381 13.56 -22.85 2.77
CA LEU A 381 14.10 -24.05 2.12
C LEU A 381 14.81 -24.96 3.13
N LYS A 382 15.37 -24.44 4.23
CA LYS A 382 16.04 -25.27 5.23
C LYS A 382 15.07 -26.16 6.02
N LYS A 383 13.80 -25.76 6.12
CA LYS A 383 12.75 -26.50 6.82
C LYS A 383 12.07 -27.56 5.95
N LEU A 384 12.22 -27.48 4.62
CA LEU A 384 11.70 -28.51 3.71
C LEU A 384 12.44 -29.84 3.93
N LYS A 385 11.69 -30.94 3.96
CA LYS A 385 12.25 -32.30 4.09
C LYS A 385 12.85 -32.80 2.77
N GLU A 386 12.36 -32.28 1.65
CA GLU A 386 12.81 -32.61 0.31
C GLU A 386 14.25 -32.17 0.08
N ASP A 387 15.04 -32.99 -0.61
CA ASP A 387 16.38 -32.61 -1.06
C ASP A 387 16.26 -31.88 -2.40
N LEU A 388 16.23 -30.54 -2.34
CA LEU A 388 16.01 -29.67 -3.50
C LEU A 388 17.33 -28.99 -3.88
N LYS A 389 17.66 -28.96 -5.17
CA LYS A 389 18.83 -28.23 -5.67
C LYS A 389 18.73 -26.73 -5.39
N LEU A 390 17.50 -26.20 -5.28
CA LEU A 390 17.27 -24.82 -4.84
C LEU A 390 17.94 -24.47 -3.48
N LYS A 391 18.17 -25.47 -2.60
CA LYS A 391 18.86 -25.27 -1.30
C LYS A 391 20.32 -24.91 -1.43
N ASP A 392 20.97 -25.27 -2.55
CA ASP A 392 22.35 -24.90 -2.82
C ASP A 392 22.47 -23.42 -3.22
N GLU A 393 21.38 -22.86 -3.74
CA GLU A 393 21.35 -21.48 -4.22
C GLU A 393 20.79 -20.52 -3.19
N PHE A 394 19.68 -20.85 -2.54
CA PHE A 394 18.92 -19.93 -1.72
C PHE A 394 18.59 -20.49 -0.34
N GLN A 395 18.45 -19.60 0.64
CA GLN A 395 17.92 -19.94 1.96
C GLN A 395 16.40 -19.90 1.98
N PHE A 396 15.83 -18.93 1.26
CA PHE A 396 14.40 -18.75 1.10
C PHE A 396 14.05 -18.68 -0.38
N ILE A 397 12.82 -19.01 -0.73
CA ILE A 397 12.27 -18.59 -2.02
C ILE A 397 10.94 -17.91 -1.83
N LEU A 398 10.57 -17.05 -2.77
CA LEU A 398 9.27 -16.45 -2.86
C LEU A 398 8.60 -17.01 -4.12
N LEU A 399 7.47 -17.68 -3.94
CA LEU A 399 6.64 -18.22 -5.02
C LEU A 399 5.50 -17.24 -5.30
N ASN A 400 5.44 -16.71 -6.51
CA ASN A 400 4.31 -15.91 -7.01
C ASN A 400 3.41 -16.78 -7.90
N ASP A 401 2.27 -17.21 -7.36
CA ASP A 401 1.29 -18.01 -8.09
C ASP A 401 0.18 -17.13 -8.71
N GLY A 402 0.58 -16.13 -9.51
CA GLY A 402 -0.35 -15.31 -10.29
C GLY A 402 -0.81 -13.98 -9.66
N VAL A 403 -0.17 -13.53 -8.58
CA VAL A 403 -0.44 -12.23 -7.96
C VAL A 403 0.16 -11.08 -8.78
N GLY A 404 -0.64 -10.04 -9.01
CA GLY A 404 -0.17 -8.74 -9.51
C GLY A 404 0.42 -8.78 -10.92
N VAL A 405 0.02 -9.76 -11.74
CA VAL A 405 0.58 -9.96 -13.09
C VAL A 405 0.00 -8.98 -14.12
N TYR A 406 -1.15 -8.35 -13.83
CA TYR A 406 -1.79 -7.36 -14.69
C TYR A 406 -2.25 -6.08 -13.97
N ASP A 407 -2.11 -5.99 -12.65
CA ASP A 407 -2.44 -4.77 -11.91
C ASP A 407 -1.32 -3.75 -12.08
N ASP A 408 -1.39 -3.02 -13.20
CA ASP A 408 -0.75 -1.72 -13.38
C ASP A 408 -1.48 -0.60 -12.61
N ASP A 409 -2.47 -0.98 -11.78
CA ASP A 409 -3.15 -0.10 -10.83
C ASP A 409 -2.15 0.77 -10.08
N GLU A 410 -2.47 2.06 -9.99
CA GLU A 410 -1.74 3.06 -9.23
C GLU A 410 -1.70 2.67 -7.75
N TRP A 411 -0.73 1.82 -7.37
CA TRP A 411 -0.50 1.49 -5.98
C TRP A 411 0.25 2.64 -5.32
N GLU A 412 -0.51 3.63 -4.89
CA GLU A 412 0.00 4.73 -4.08
C GLU A 412 0.10 4.28 -2.62
N TYR A 413 1.24 4.57 -1.97
CA TYR A 413 1.34 4.45 -0.51
C TYR A 413 0.25 5.29 0.18
N ASP A 414 -0.69 4.63 0.86
CA ASP A 414 -1.82 5.27 1.53
C ASP A 414 -1.32 6.01 2.76
N THR A 415 -1.55 7.31 2.78
CA THR A 415 -1.06 8.16 3.84
C THR A 415 -1.91 8.10 5.11
N THR A 416 -3.13 7.55 5.05
CA THR A 416 -4.13 7.63 6.12
C THR A 416 -4.09 6.45 7.11
N THR A 417 -3.49 5.32 6.73
CA THR A 417 -3.44 4.09 7.54
C THR A 417 -2.11 3.85 8.27
N ALA A 418 -1.11 4.72 8.07
CA ALA A 418 0.17 4.65 8.77
C ALA A 418 0.05 5.22 10.20
N GLY A 419 -0.63 4.50 11.09
CA GLY A 419 -0.78 4.87 12.50
C GLY A 419 -1.99 4.29 13.19
N SER A 420 -3.00 3.80 12.46
CA SER A 420 -4.13 3.11 13.05
C SER A 420 -3.90 1.60 13.02
N LYS A 421 -3.97 0.96 14.20
CA LYS A 421 -4.16 -0.50 14.35
C LYS A 421 -5.51 -0.99 13.78
N TYR A 422 -6.16 -0.22 12.93
CA TYR A 422 -7.39 -0.59 12.25
C TYR A 422 -7.04 -1.13 10.87
N SER A 423 -6.64 -2.40 10.86
CA SER A 423 -6.92 -3.24 9.70
C SER A 423 -8.45 -3.26 9.53
N PRO A 424 -9.01 -2.92 8.36
CA PRO A 424 -10.39 -3.26 8.08
C PRO A 424 -10.45 -4.80 8.09
N TYR A 425 -11.05 -5.33 9.15
CA TYR A 425 -11.17 -6.75 9.48
C TYR A 425 -11.69 -7.60 8.30
N PHE A 426 -10.80 -8.05 7.43
CA PHE A 426 -11.05 -9.13 6.48
C PHE A 426 -9.77 -9.96 6.26
N ASN A 427 -9.29 -10.61 7.33
CA ASN A 427 -8.42 -11.78 7.18
C ASN A 427 -9.25 -12.93 6.57
N SER A 428 -8.67 -13.70 5.66
CA SER A 428 -9.22 -14.90 5.03
C SER A 428 -9.86 -15.93 5.98
N GLU A 429 -9.44 -16.01 7.25
CA GLU A 429 -10.12 -16.83 8.26
C GLU A 429 -11.45 -16.22 8.76
N ASN A 430 -11.52 -14.88 8.87
CA ASN A 430 -12.72 -14.15 9.27
C ASN A 430 -13.74 -14.04 8.13
N ALA A 431 -13.29 -14.11 6.88
CA ALA A 431 -14.16 -14.13 5.69
C ALA A 431 -15.09 -15.38 5.67
N LYS A 432 -14.61 -16.52 6.19
CA LYS A 432 -15.43 -17.75 6.33
C LYS A 432 -16.55 -17.63 7.36
N ALA A 433 -16.46 -16.67 8.29
CA ALA A 433 -17.45 -16.40 9.33
C ALA A 433 -18.30 -15.15 9.03
N ALA A 434 -18.13 -14.53 7.86
CA ALA A 434 -18.89 -13.36 7.49
C ALA A 434 -20.35 -13.73 7.19
N ARG A 435 -21.28 -12.91 7.70
CA ARG A 435 -22.73 -13.14 7.54
C ARG A 435 -23.40 -11.86 7.06
N ILE A 436 -24.32 -12.02 6.11
CA ILE A 436 -25.29 -10.99 5.74
C ILE A 436 -26.57 -11.27 6.51
N ARG A 437 -27.13 -10.23 7.12
CA ARG A 437 -28.45 -10.28 7.72
C ARG A 437 -29.38 -9.27 7.07
N ILE A 438 -30.61 -9.71 6.81
CA ILE A 438 -31.68 -8.89 6.27
C ILE A 438 -32.91 -9.14 7.14
N GLY A 439 -33.51 -8.07 7.65
CA GLY A 439 -34.61 -8.17 8.60
C GLY A 439 -35.53 -6.97 8.60
N GLY A 440 -36.58 -7.06 9.39
CA GLY A 440 -37.41 -5.93 9.77
C GLY A 440 -37.10 -5.52 11.20
N ALA A 441 -37.18 -4.23 11.51
CA ALA A 441 -37.07 -3.74 12.88
C ALA A 441 -38.14 -2.68 13.19
N ARG A 442 -38.66 -2.78 14.41
CA ARG A 442 -39.49 -1.76 15.04
C ARG A 442 -38.61 -0.97 16.01
N MET A 443 -38.53 0.33 15.80
CA MET A 443 -37.77 1.26 16.64
C MET A 443 -38.72 2.29 17.22
N HIS A 444 -38.57 2.58 18.50
CA HIS A 444 -39.34 3.58 19.21
C HIS A 444 -38.40 4.63 19.78
N ASN A 445 -38.70 5.90 19.52
CA ASN A 445 -37.93 7.02 20.03
C ASN A 445 -38.83 7.89 20.90
N ASN A 446 -38.49 7.98 22.18
CA ASN A 446 -39.20 8.83 23.13
C ASN A 446 -38.66 10.26 23.04
N ILE A 447 -39.16 11.02 22.07
CA ILE A 447 -38.75 12.39 21.76
C ILE A 447 -39.58 13.38 22.60
N ASP A 448 -38.99 14.51 23.01
CA ASP A 448 -39.72 15.62 23.62
C ASP A 448 -40.54 16.37 22.56
N LEU A 449 -41.85 16.14 22.57
CA LEU A 449 -42.79 16.66 21.58
C LEU A 449 -43.47 17.96 22.03
N ASP A 450 -43.31 18.41 23.28
CA ASP A 450 -44.09 19.53 23.84
C ASP A 450 -43.93 20.83 23.03
N ARG A 451 -42.73 21.06 22.48
CA ARG A 451 -42.45 22.22 21.62
C ARG A 451 -43.10 22.12 20.25
N VAL A 452 -43.17 20.92 19.68
CA VAL A 452 -43.78 20.69 18.37
C VAL A 452 -45.30 20.66 18.50
N ASP A 453 -45.82 20.05 19.56
CA ASP A 453 -47.23 20.10 19.93
C ASP A 453 -47.75 21.54 19.99
N LYS A 454 -47.00 22.46 20.59
CA LYS A 454 -47.40 23.88 20.62
C LYS A 454 -47.54 24.45 19.20
N GLN A 455 -46.55 24.25 18.34
CA GLN A 455 -46.59 24.75 16.96
C GLN A 455 -47.70 24.09 16.12
N LEU A 456 -47.94 22.80 16.34
CA LEU A 456 -49.02 22.05 15.70
C LEU A 456 -50.39 22.54 16.16
N ASN A 457 -50.57 22.75 17.47
CA ASN A 457 -51.78 23.34 18.03
C ASN A 457 -52.02 24.75 17.48
N ASP A 458 -50.99 25.59 17.41
CA ASP A 458 -51.07 26.95 16.82
C ASP A 458 -51.46 26.90 15.32
N ALA A 459 -51.14 25.80 14.63
CA ALA A 459 -51.48 25.56 13.23
C ALA A 459 -52.78 24.74 13.04
N GLY A 460 -53.54 24.48 14.11
CA GLY A 460 -54.83 23.78 14.08
C GLY A 460 -54.76 22.27 13.89
N MET A 461 -53.62 21.65 14.18
CA MET A 461 -53.37 20.21 14.03
C MET A 461 -53.48 19.45 15.35
N GLU A 462 -53.78 18.15 15.28
CA GLU A 462 -53.81 17.26 16.44
C GLU A 462 -52.42 17.11 17.09
N ARG A 463 -52.39 16.90 18.42
CA ARG A 463 -51.16 16.68 19.19
C ARG A 463 -50.44 15.42 18.74
N LEU A 464 -49.12 15.46 18.69
CA LEU A 464 -48.30 14.29 18.39
C LEU A 464 -48.26 13.38 19.61
N GLY A 465 -48.60 12.11 19.41
CA GLY A 465 -48.16 11.02 20.29
C GLY A 465 -46.70 10.67 20.02
N TYR A 466 -46.24 9.54 20.55
CA TYR A 466 -44.90 9.03 20.26
C TYR A 466 -44.68 8.72 18.77
N ILE A 467 -43.42 8.68 18.33
CA ILE A 467 -43.07 8.27 16.96
C ILE A 467 -42.53 6.83 16.98
N GLU A 468 -43.21 5.95 16.25
CA GLU A 468 -42.75 4.58 16.03
C GLU A 468 -42.27 4.41 14.59
N TYR A 469 -41.08 3.86 14.43
CA TYR A 469 -40.48 3.55 13.15
C TYR A 469 -40.62 2.06 12.86
N LEU A 470 -41.13 1.75 11.68
CA LEU A 470 -41.11 0.40 11.11
C LEU A 470 -40.25 0.44 9.85
N GLY A 471 -39.32 -0.49 9.72
CA GLY A 471 -38.31 -0.40 8.68
C GLY A 471 -37.58 -1.69 8.39
N ALA A 472 -36.75 -1.63 7.36
CA ALA A 472 -35.87 -2.71 6.94
C ALA A 472 -34.46 -2.49 7.52
N GLU A 473 -33.84 -3.58 7.93
CA GLU A 473 -32.47 -3.64 8.41
C GLU A 473 -31.62 -4.46 7.44
N PHE A 474 -30.45 -3.93 7.10
CA PHE A 474 -29.37 -4.66 6.48
C PHE A 474 -28.15 -4.61 7.40
N SER A 475 -27.54 -5.76 7.67
CA SER A 475 -26.26 -5.78 8.39
C SER A 475 -25.28 -6.80 7.85
N VAL A 476 -23.99 -6.45 7.97
CA VAL A 476 -22.86 -7.30 7.62
C VAL A 476 -22.02 -7.47 8.88
N SER A 477 -21.69 -8.71 9.23
CA SER A 477 -20.79 -8.98 10.37
C SER A 477 -19.58 -9.77 9.94
N ALA A 478 -18.40 -9.37 10.44
CA ALA A 478 -17.16 -10.11 10.34
C ALA A 478 -16.90 -10.84 11.66
N ALA A 479 -16.70 -12.16 11.60
CA ALA A 479 -16.24 -12.99 12.71
C ALA A 479 -17.02 -12.91 14.04
N ASP A 480 -18.36 -12.88 13.97
CA ASP A 480 -19.29 -12.94 15.12
C ASP A 480 -19.19 -11.81 16.17
N LYS A 481 -18.21 -10.89 16.08
CA LYS A 481 -17.91 -9.86 17.11
C LYS A 481 -18.22 -8.43 16.69
N SER A 482 -18.08 -8.11 15.41
CA SER A 482 -18.26 -6.76 14.89
C SER A 482 -19.26 -6.76 13.75
N PHE A 483 -20.18 -5.80 13.76
CA PHE A 483 -21.11 -5.63 12.66
C PHE A 483 -21.29 -4.17 12.28
N PHE A 484 -21.55 -3.99 10.99
CA PHE A 484 -22.08 -2.78 10.40
C PHE A 484 -23.57 -2.99 10.15
N ARG A 485 -24.40 -2.06 10.60
CA ARG A 485 -25.86 -2.09 10.41
C ARG A 485 -26.32 -0.80 9.74
N ALA A 486 -27.17 -0.94 8.73
CA ALA A 486 -27.96 0.14 8.16
C ALA A 486 -29.45 -0.18 8.36
N TYR A 487 -30.20 0.77 8.93
CA TYR A 487 -31.65 0.68 9.09
C TYR A 487 -32.31 1.85 8.39
N TYR A 488 -33.33 1.56 7.59
CA TYR A 488 -34.21 2.58 7.02
C TYR A 488 -35.64 2.32 7.45
N GLY A 489 -36.27 3.31 8.08
CA GLY A 489 -37.62 3.17 8.62
C GLY A 489 -38.50 4.38 8.34
N SER A 490 -39.80 4.10 8.19
CA SER A 490 -40.86 5.11 8.14
C SER A 490 -41.49 5.23 9.51
N GLY A 491 -41.58 6.45 10.02
CA GLY A 491 -42.17 6.79 11.30
C GLY A 491 -43.65 7.08 11.15
N TYR A 492 -44.45 6.44 12.00
CA TYR A 492 -45.89 6.66 12.12
C TYR A 492 -46.18 7.37 13.45
N SER A 493 -47.09 8.34 13.39
CA SER A 493 -47.66 9.03 14.55
C SER A 493 -49.18 8.95 14.46
N SER A 494 -49.88 9.13 15.58
CA SER A 494 -51.33 9.23 15.63
C SER A 494 -51.88 10.46 14.87
N ALA A 495 -51.04 11.47 14.59
CA ALA A 495 -51.46 12.67 13.86
C ALA A 495 -51.50 12.43 12.34
N SER A 496 -52.65 12.73 11.72
CA SER A 496 -52.95 12.45 10.30
C SER A 496 -52.09 13.18 9.26
N ASN A 497 -51.29 14.17 9.68
CA ASN A 497 -50.49 15.04 8.80
C ASN A 497 -48.98 14.99 9.06
N PHE A 498 -48.50 14.04 9.86
CA PHE A 498 -47.09 13.90 10.23
C PHE A 498 -46.45 12.69 9.56
N ASN A 499 -45.35 12.91 8.83
CA ASN A 499 -44.53 11.86 8.24
C ASN A 499 -43.10 11.99 8.73
N SER A 500 -42.51 10.89 9.19
CA SER A 500 -41.10 10.83 9.58
C SER A 500 -40.39 9.71 8.83
N SER A 501 -39.11 9.90 8.56
CA SER A 501 -38.22 8.85 8.03
C SER A 501 -36.90 8.91 8.76
N VAL A 502 -36.27 7.76 8.92
CA VAL A 502 -34.97 7.63 9.58
C VAL A 502 -34.04 6.75 8.76
N LEU A 503 -32.80 7.18 8.66
CA LEU A 503 -31.67 6.34 8.25
C LEU A 503 -30.71 6.24 9.44
N VAL A 504 -30.49 5.04 9.97
CA VAL A 504 -29.54 4.80 11.06
C VAL A 504 -28.38 3.95 10.52
N ILE A 505 -27.17 4.39 10.81
CA ILE A 505 -25.95 3.62 10.60
C ILE A 505 -25.33 3.32 11.96
N SER A 506 -25.10 2.05 12.25
CA SER A 506 -24.57 1.60 13.54
C SER A 506 -23.31 0.76 13.35
N GLY A 507 -22.31 1.07 14.15
CA GLY A 507 -21.15 0.21 14.38
C GLY A 507 -21.22 -0.37 15.78
N SER A 508 -20.82 -1.62 15.96
CA SER A 508 -20.84 -2.23 17.31
C SER A 508 -19.76 -3.28 17.53
N GLU A 509 -19.52 -3.51 18.81
CA GLU A 509 -18.72 -4.63 19.30
C GLU A 509 -19.55 -5.47 20.30
N SER A 510 -19.47 -6.79 20.17
CA SER A 510 -20.21 -7.73 21.00
C SER A 510 -19.29 -8.69 21.74
N LEU A 511 -19.57 -8.88 23.03
CA LEU A 511 -19.08 -9.99 23.85
C LEU A 511 -19.98 -11.23 23.60
N ILE A 512 -19.34 -12.37 23.39
CA ILE A 512 -20.04 -13.65 23.14
C ILE A 512 -20.14 -14.39 24.47
N PHE A 513 -21.35 -14.50 25.01
CA PHE A 513 -21.60 -15.25 26.25
C PHE A 513 -21.81 -16.75 26.00
N ARG A 514 -22.54 -17.08 24.92
CA ARG A 514 -22.73 -18.43 24.39
C ARG A 514 -22.80 -18.38 22.87
N LYS A 515 -22.65 -19.52 22.20
CA LYS A 515 -22.63 -19.64 20.73
C LYS A 515 -23.74 -18.83 20.01
N ASN A 516 -24.92 -18.73 20.62
CA ASN A 516 -26.09 -18.09 20.04
C ASN A 516 -26.53 -16.80 20.76
N LEU A 517 -25.93 -16.45 21.91
CA LEU A 517 -26.31 -15.28 22.70
C LEU A 517 -25.13 -14.33 22.82
N LYS A 518 -25.32 -13.11 22.32
CA LYS A 518 -24.30 -12.06 22.31
C LYS A 518 -24.86 -10.80 22.96
N TRP A 519 -23.97 -10.04 23.57
CA TRP A 519 -24.31 -8.74 24.16
C TRP A 519 -23.25 -7.74 23.73
N GLY A 520 -23.67 -6.55 23.32
CA GLY A 520 -22.75 -5.57 22.79
C GLY A 520 -23.11 -4.14 23.17
N VAL A 521 -22.17 -3.27 22.82
CA VAL A 521 -22.34 -1.82 22.84
C VAL A 521 -22.22 -1.33 21.40
N SER A 522 -23.10 -0.44 21.02
CA SER A 522 -23.20 0.14 19.68
C SER A 522 -23.15 1.66 19.76
N THR A 523 -22.55 2.23 18.74
CA THR A 523 -22.61 3.66 18.45
C THR A 523 -23.40 3.88 17.18
N ASP A 524 -24.35 4.78 17.24
CA ASP A 524 -25.32 5.05 16.17
C ASP A 524 -25.11 6.46 15.62
N LEU A 525 -25.12 6.60 14.30
CA LEU A 525 -25.29 7.88 13.62
C LEU A 525 -26.60 7.81 12.83
N ALA A 526 -27.55 8.67 13.16
CA ALA A 526 -28.88 8.66 12.57
C ALA A 526 -29.21 10.00 11.91
N TYR A 527 -29.84 9.93 10.74
CA TYR A 527 -30.45 11.06 10.07
C TYR A 527 -31.97 10.90 10.11
N TYR A 528 -32.63 11.83 10.79
CA TYR A 528 -34.08 11.93 10.85
C TYR A 528 -34.56 13.00 9.88
N ARG A 529 -35.67 12.74 9.19
CA ARG A 529 -36.38 13.75 8.41
C ARG A 529 -37.85 13.71 8.79
N HIS A 530 -38.25 14.69 9.57
CA HIS A 530 -39.64 14.91 9.96
C HIS A 530 -40.29 15.89 9.00
N SER A 531 -41.54 15.64 8.65
CA SER A 531 -42.33 16.52 7.79
C SER A 531 -43.78 16.60 8.26
N ILE A 532 -44.32 17.82 8.20
CA ILE A 532 -45.72 18.09 8.50
C ILE A 532 -46.33 18.77 7.28
N THR A 533 -47.46 18.26 6.81
CA THR A 533 -48.19 18.83 5.68
C THR A 533 -49.45 19.52 6.20
N GLN A 534 -49.52 20.84 6.08
CA GLN A 534 -50.73 21.60 6.37
C GLN A 534 -51.52 21.78 5.08
N ASN A 535 -52.65 21.11 4.98
CA ASN A 535 -53.61 21.35 3.91
C ASN A 535 -54.36 22.66 4.22
N PRO A 536 -54.51 23.58 3.24
CA PRO A 536 -55.36 24.74 3.44
C PRO A 536 -56.79 24.27 3.65
N GLY A 537 -57.43 24.70 4.74
CA GLY A 537 -58.86 24.48 4.93
C GLY A 537 -59.64 25.11 3.77
N LEU A 538 -60.78 24.50 3.41
CA LEU A 538 -61.78 25.14 2.56
C LEU A 538 -62.32 26.35 3.33
N ASP A 539 -61.86 27.54 2.99
CA ASP A 539 -62.43 28.77 3.55
C ASP A 539 -63.86 28.90 3.00
N SER A 540 -64.86 28.87 3.88
CA SER A 540 -66.28 28.86 3.52
C SER A 540 -66.81 30.24 3.11
N GLY A 541 -65.99 31.03 2.40
CA GLY A 541 -66.32 32.33 1.85
C GLY A 541 -66.66 32.23 0.37
N LEU A 542 -67.88 32.65 -0.01
CA LEU A 542 -68.30 32.76 -1.40
C LEU A 542 -67.32 33.66 -2.18
N TYR A 543 -66.82 33.11 -3.30
CA TYR A 543 -66.00 33.71 -4.35
C TYR A 543 -64.47 33.61 -4.17
N VAL A 544 -63.87 32.92 -5.17
CA VAL A 544 -62.44 32.67 -5.46
C VAL A 544 -61.87 31.38 -4.84
N TYR A 545 -62.01 30.27 -5.57
CA TYR A 545 -61.20 29.05 -5.37
C TYR A 545 -59.74 29.30 -5.78
N ALA A 546 -58.96 29.93 -4.91
CA ALA A 546 -57.51 29.83 -5.00
C ALA A 546 -57.11 28.56 -4.23
N TYR A 547 -56.78 27.49 -4.94
CA TYR A 547 -56.05 26.37 -4.34
C TYR A 547 -54.72 26.92 -3.85
N SER A 548 -54.62 27.21 -2.55
CA SER A 548 -53.33 27.45 -1.93
C SER A 548 -52.59 26.11 -1.90
N ALA A 549 -51.32 26.10 -2.29
CA ALA A 549 -50.52 24.90 -2.20
C ALA A 549 -50.40 24.48 -0.71
N PRO A 550 -50.44 23.17 -0.41
CA PRO A 550 -50.19 22.69 0.95
C PRO A 550 -48.82 23.17 1.42
N LYS A 551 -48.76 23.69 2.64
CA LYS A 551 -47.50 24.14 3.26
C LYS A 551 -46.79 22.94 3.86
N VAL A 552 -45.54 22.71 3.48
CA VAL A 552 -44.75 21.59 4.00
C VAL A 552 -43.65 22.12 4.91
N TYR A 553 -43.72 21.70 6.17
CA TYR A 553 -42.69 21.98 7.17
C TYR A 553 -41.74 20.79 7.24
N ILE A 554 -40.42 21.01 7.19
CA ILE A 554 -39.40 19.96 7.28
C ILE A 554 -38.43 20.25 8.43
N ASN A 555 -38.13 19.24 9.25
CA ASN A 555 -37.09 19.28 10.27
C ASN A 555 -36.13 18.09 10.09
N PRO A 556 -34.96 18.31 9.43
CA PRO A 556 -33.94 17.30 9.30
C PRO A 556 -32.98 17.34 10.50
N ALA A 557 -32.73 16.21 11.15
CA ALA A 557 -31.85 16.15 12.30
C ALA A 557 -30.75 15.10 12.15
N LEU A 558 -29.53 15.46 12.56
CA LEU A 558 -28.41 14.53 12.71
C LEU A 558 -28.23 14.20 14.18
N VAL A 559 -28.25 12.91 14.49
CA VAL A 559 -28.29 12.40 15.86
C VAL A 559 -27.16 11.39 16.06
N PHE A 560 -26.49 11.49 17.20
CA PHE A 560 -25.53 10.48 17.66
C PHE A 560 -26.14 9.70 18.82
N GLY A 561 -25.94 8.38 18.85
CA GLY A 561 -26.47 7.52 19.89
C GLY A 561 -25.44 6.54 20.44
N ILE A 562 -25.64 6.16 21.69
CA ILE A 562 -24.95 5.02 22.31
C ILE A 562 -26.03 4.07 22.82
N SER A 563 -25.92 2.80 22.43
CA SER A 563 -26.89 1.78 22.76
C SER A 563 -26.21 0.51 23.27
N THR A 564 -26.94 -0.25 24.08
CA THR A 564 -26.60 -1.64 24.42
C THR A 564 -27.60 -2.57 23.75
N GLN A 565 -27.14 -3.76 23.41
CA GLN A 565 -27.89 -4.65 22.54
C GLN A 565 -27.64 -6.11 22.89
N ALA A 566 -28.69 -6.91 22.75
CA ALA A 566 -28.64 -8.35 22.91
C ALA A 566 -29.04 -9.01 21.59
N TYR A 567 -28.25 -9.99 21.15
CA TYR A 567 -28.50 -10.80 19.96
C TYR A 567 -28.73 -12.24 20.32
N LEU A 568 -29.79 -12.80 19.73
CA LEU A 568 -30.03 -14.22 19.71
C LEU A 568 -29.93 -14.72 18.25
N ASP A 569 -28.81 -15.34 17.91
CA ASP A 569 -28.57 -15.96 16.60
C ASP A 569 -29.10 -17.41 16.63
N LEU A 570 -30.24 -17.67 16.00
CA LEU A 570 -30.91 -18.97 15.97
C LEU A 570 -30.70 -19.76 14.66
N MET A 571 -30.03 -19.18 13.65
CA MET A 571 -29.67 -19.77 12.35
C MET A 571 -30.76 -20.66 11.69
N PRO A 572 -31.43 -20.22 10.61
CA PRO A 572 -31.12 -19.04 9.79
C PRO A 572 -31.69 -17.73 10.34
N PHE A 573 -32.31 -17.73 11.52
CA PHE A 573 -32.97 -16.54 12.07
C PHE A 573 -32.10 -15.79 13.08
N TYR A 574 -32.37 -14.51 13.26
CA TYR A 574 -31.84 -13.74 14.38
C TYR A 574 -32.93 -12.86 15.01
N ILE A 575 -32.76 -12.61 16.31
CA ILE A 575 -33.50 -11.61 17.06
C ILE A 575 -32.50 -10.65 17.67
N VAL A 576 -32.78 -9.36 17.59
CA VAL A 576 -32.00 -8.30 18.22
C VAL A 576 -32.91 -7.42 19.05
N ALA A 577 -32.51 -7.15 20.28
CA ALA A 577 -33.10 -6.10 21.10
C ALA A 577 -32.03 -5.05 21.42
N MET A 578 -32.36 -3.78 21.25
CA MET A 578 -31.47 -2.67 21.61
C MET A 578 -32.19 -1.68 22.51
N VAL A 579 -31.44 -1.06 23.42
CA VAL A 579 -31.88 0.12 24.17
C VAL A 579 -30.72 1.10 24.26
N GLY A 580 -30.98 2.38 24.06
CA GLY A 580 -29.93 3.39 24.03
C GLY A 580 -30.43 4.80 24.26
N GLN A 581 -29.47 5.71 24.34
CA GLN A 581 -29.71 7.14 24.42
C GLN A 581 -29.18 7.80 23.16
N GLN A 582 -29.96 8.72 22.62
CA GLN A 582 -29.62 9.54 21.47
C GLN A 582 -29.53 11.01 21.84
N TRP A 583 -28.67 11.73 21.10
CA TRP A 583 -28.42 13.15 21.23
C TRP A 583 -28.42 13.84 19.86
N ASP A 584 -29.24 14.88 19.71
CA ASP A 584 -29.35 15.70 18.51
C ASP A 584 -28.15 16.66 18.40
N LEU A 585 -27.33 16.45 17.38
CA LEU A 585 -26.14 17.24 17.09
C LEU A 585 -26.45 18.46 16.22
N SER A 586 -27.58 18.44 15.52
CA SER A 586 -27.90 19.41 14.46
C SER A 586 -28.63 20.65 14.98
N ARG A 587 -29.37 20.54 16.09
CA ARG A 587 -30.22 21.61 16.65
C ARG A 587 -31.09 22.28 15.57
N SER A 588 -31.60 21.48 14.64
CA SER A 588 -32.32 21.93 13.46
C SER A 588 -33.67 22.57 13.79
N SER A 589 -33.95 23.69 13.15
CA SER A 589 -35.26 24.35 13.18
C SER A 589 -36.11 23.90 11.99
N TRP A 590 -37.44 24.00 12.13
CA TRP A 590 -38.35 23.74 11.01
C TRP A 590 -38.11 24.71 9.85
N LYS A 591 -38.24 24.20 8.63
CA LYS A 591 -38.21 24.97 7.39
C LYS A 591 -39.57 24.89 6.72
N LEU A 592 -40.15 26.04 6.38
CA LEU A 592 -41.36 26.14 5.56
C LEU A 592 -40.92 26.30 4.10
N ASP A 593 -41.28 25.35 3.24
CA ASP A 593 -40.94 25.37 1.80
C ASP A 593 -39.44 25.66 1.53
N GLY A 594 -38.58 25.15 2.41
CA GLY A 594 -37.11 25.31 2.35
C GLY A 594 -36.55 26.54 3.06
N VAL A 595 -37.38 27.49 3.51
CA VAL A 595 -36.95 28.71 4.21
C VAL A 595 -37.09 28.55 5.73
N TYR A 596 -36.08 28.99 6.49
CA TYR A 596 -36.12 28.94 7.96
C TYR A 596 -37.24 29.83 8.50
N THR A 597 -38.11 29.27 9.34
CA THR A 597 -39.09 30.05 10.10
C THR A 597 -38.36 30.66 11.29
N GLY A 598 -37.98 31.93 11.17
CA GLY A 598 -37.20 32.66 12.18
C GLY A 598 -38.00 32.94 13.46
N SER A 599 -38.35 31.91 14.24
CA SER A 599 -38.59 31.97 15.69
C SER A 599 -39.10 30.62 16.23
N ALA A 600 -38.26 30.00 17.07
CA ALA A 600 -38.62 29.12 18.18
C ALA A 600 -39.49 27.87 17.92
N GLY A 601 -38.81 26.74 17.69
CA GLY A 601 -39.31 25.40 18.03
C GLY A 601 -38.57 24.29 17.29
N GLY A 602 -37.29 24.06 17.56
CA GLY A 602 -36.61 22.86 17.07
C GLY A 602 -37.16 21.61 17.76
N LEU A 603 -37.43 20.55 17.00
CA LEU A 603 -37.67 19.22 17.55
C LEU A 603 -36.33 18.69 18.07
N SER A 604 -36.20 18.51 19.38
CA SER A 604 -34.99 17.94 19.97
C SER A 604 -35.06 16.43 19.85
N ASN A 605 -34.30 15.83 18.94
CA ASN A 605 -34.23 14.36 18.79
C ASN A 605 -33.41 13.67 19.88
N ASN A 606 -33.19 14.33 21.02
CA ASN A 606 -32.69 13.69 22.22
C ASN A 606 -33.77 12.72 22.74
N ALA A 607 -33.50 11.43 22.69
CA ALA A 607 -34.50 10.42 23.03
C ALA A 607 -33.86 9.19 23.67
N LEU A 608 -34.60 8.58 24.60
CA LEU A 608 -34.40 7.16 24.90
C LEU A 608 -34.96 6.36 23.73
N THR A 609 -34.15 5.47 23.20
CA THR A 609 -34.53 4.63 22.06
C THR A 609 -34.54 3.17 22.47
N TRP A 610 -35.50 2.44 21.94
CA TRP A 610 -35.44 0.97 21.96
C TRP A 610 -35.81 0.43 20.60
N SER A 611 -35.24 -0.71 20.24
CA SER A 611 -35.58 -1.40 19.00
C SER A 611 -35.64 -2.90 19.19
N LEU A 612 -36.55 -3.51 18.44
CA LEU A 612 -36.68 -4.96 18.32
C LEU A 612 -36.63 -5.30 16.84
N GLY A 613 -35.62 -6.09 16.45
CA GLY A 613 -35.43 -6.55 15.09
C GLY A 613 -35.52 -8.08 14.99
N PHE A 614 -36.04 -8.55 13.87
CA PHE A 614 -36.08 -9.96 13.50
C PHE A 614 -35.71 -10.11 12.03
N GLY A 615 -35.00 -11.17 11.67
CA GLY A 615 -34.65 -11.38 10.27
C GLY A 615 -33.93 -12.68 9.99
N PHE A 616 -33.45 -12.76 8.76
CA PHE A 616 -32.70 -13.89 8.22
C PHE A 616 -31.21 -13.58 8.21
N CYS A 617 -30.41 -14.61 8.42
CA CYS A 617 -28.98 -14.61 8.43
C CYS A 617 -28.49 -15.64 7.40
N ALA A 618 -27.74 -15.18 6.41
CA ALA A 618 -27.11 -16.01 5.41
C ALA A 618 -25.58 -15.95 5.54
N PRO A 619 -24.86 -17.08 5.41
CA PRO A 619 -23.41 -17.05 5.25
C PRO A 619 -23.07 -16.30 3.96
N ILE A 620 -22.01 -15.49 3.97
CA ILE A 620 -21.47 -14.97 2.72
C ILE A 620 -20.70 -16.10 2.05
N PHE A 621 -21.38 -16.86 1.20
CA PHE A 621 -20.70 -17.79 0.31
C PHE A 621 -20.04 -16.99 -0.80
N TRP A 622 -18.78 -16.60 -0.61
CA TRP A 622 -17.89 -16.37 -1.73
C TRP A 622 -17.66 -17.72 -2.40
N ARG A 623 -18.57 -18.12 -3.31
CA ARG A 623 -18.23 -19.11 -4.32
C ARG A 623 -17.29 -18.40 -5.28
N ASN A 624 -16.02 -18.80 -5.23
CA ASN A 624 -15.00 -18.42 -6.19
C ASN A 624 -15.57 -18.61 -7.61
N TYR A 625 -15.83 -17.50 -8.29
CA TYR A 625 -16.02 -17.42 -9.74
C TYR A 625 -14.98 -16.45 -10.28
#